data_AF-A0A378PHP4-F1
#
_entry.id   AF-A0A378PHP4-F1
#
_cell.length_a   1.000
_cell.length_b   1.000
_cell.length_c   1.000
_cell.angle_alpha   90.00
_cell.angle_beta   90.00
_cell.angle_gamma   90.00
#
_symmetry.space_group_name_H-M   'P 1'
#
loop_
_entity.id
_entity.type
_entity.pdbx_description
1 polymer ?
#
loop_
_entity_poly.entity_id
_entity_poly.type
_entity_poly.pdbx_seq_one_letter_code
_entity_poly.pdbx_strand_id
1 'polypeptide(L)'
;MDTSFRDNAIAKNRLLFKLTLIWALSSTFAVIVLCALNFYTLLHKQVHWLPVCTGSEFSIGDKGYSPEYLKEMTQKAADLRLTYNPETIDARYTMLSHLIPAKYQESFSKLLDAERKTVHDKNVSSVFYAEKVSVDVTKNQGQIEGQLYRTSHGLQLKPQHKMYRVQFSHQSGLLNLVSIQEIHHD
;
A
#
# COMPACT_ATOMS: atom_id res chain seq x y z
N MET A 1 55.92 10.73 59.14
CA MET A 1 54.50 10.39 58.93
C MET A 1 54.41 9.84 57.52
N ASP A 2 54.08 8.55 57.37
CA ASP A 2 54.26 7.81 56.12
C ASP A 2 53.18 8.19 55.09
N THR A 3 53.54 9.08 54.15
CA THR A 3 52.63 9.61 53.13
C THR A 3 52.31 8.59 52.04
N SER A 4 53.08 7.50 51.95
CA SER A 4 52.95 6.47 50.92
C SER A 4 51.56 5.80 50.91
N PHE A 5 50.99 5.53 52.08
CA PHE A 5 49.65 4.93 52.19
C PHE A 5 48.55 5.86 51.65
N ARG A 6 48.67 7.17 51.93
CA ARG A 6 47.70 8.18 51.48
C ARG A 6 47.81 8.37 49.96
N ASP A 7 49.02 8.43 49.43
CA ASP A 7 49.27 8.62 48.00
C ASP A 7 48.81 7.39 47.18
N ASN A 8 49.03 6.18 47.70
CA ASN A 8 48.50 4.95 47.10
C ASN A 8 46.96 4.87 47.13
N ALA A 9 46.32 5.32 48.21
CA ALA A 9 44.86 5.37 48.30
C ALA A 9 44.25 6.38 47.30
N ILE A 10 44.87 7.54 47.12
CA ILE A 10 44.46 8.55 46.14
C ILE A 10 44.65 8.04 44.70
N ALA A 11 45.78 7.39 44.41
CA ALA A 11 46.05 6.80 43.10
C ALA A 11 45.03 5.71 42.73
N LYS A 12 44.69 4.83 43.69
CA LYS A 12 43.67 3.78 43.50
C LYS A 12 42.29 4.37 43.23
N ASN A 13 41.88 5.39 43.98
CA ASN A 13 40.59 6.06 43.77
C ASN A 13 40.54 6.78 42.41
N ARG A 14 41.63 7.41 41.97
CA ARG A 14 41.72 8.04 40.65
C ARG A 14 41.63 7.03 39.51
N LEU A 15 42.22 5.85 39.69
CA LEU A 15 42.19 4.76 38.71
C LEU A 15 40.80 4.12 38.64
N LEU A 16 40.17 3.87 39.79
CA LEU A 16 38.78 3.40 39.87
C LEU A 16 37.82 4.41 39.21
N PHE A 17 37.96 5.71 39.49
CA PHE A 17 37.13 6.73 38.88
C PHE A 17 37.27 6.80 37.35
N LYS A 18 38.50 6.65 36.83
CA LYS A 18 38.76 6.57 35.39
C LYS A 18 38.10 5.33 34.77
N LEU A 19 38.21 4.17 35.42
CA LEU A 19 37.57 2.94 34.96
C LEU A 19 36.04 3.05 34.95
N THR A 20 35.44 3.58 36.01
CA THR A 20 33.98 3.79 36.07
C THR A 20 33.50 4.78 35.02
N LEU A 21 34.29 5.83 34.74
CA LEU A 21 33.95 6.82 33.72
C LEU A 21 34.04 6.25 32.29
N ILE A 22 35.07 5.46 32.00
CA ILE A 22 35.20 4.75 30.73
C ILE A 22 34.03 3.76 30.54
N TRP A 23 33.68 3.02 31.59
CA TRP A 23 32.56 2.09 31.54
C TRP A 23 31.22 2.79 31.34
N ALA A 24 30.98 3.92 32.03
CA ALA A 24 29.77 4.72 31.85
C ALA A 24 29.66 5.31 30.44
N LEU A 25 30.76 5.80 29.87
CA LEU A 25 30.81 6.31 28.49
C LEU A 25 30.54 5.20 27.47
N SER A 26 31.15 4.02 27.66
CA SER A 26 30.94 2.86 26.81
C SER A 26 29.48 2.39 26.84
N SER A 27 28.87 2.31 28.04
CA SER A 27 27.46 1.94 28.19
C SER A 27 26.52 2.95 27.53
N THR A 28 26.80 4.24 27.69
CA THR A 28 25.98 5.31 27.07
C THR A 28 26.06 5.23 25.55
N PHE A 29 27.26 5.02 25.00
CA PHE A 29 27.47 4.86 23.56
C PHE A 29 26.72 3.63 23.02
N ALA A 30 26.77 2.50 23.73
CA ALA A 30 26.03 1.29 23.34
C ALA A 30 24.51 1.52 23.29
N VAL A 31 23.95 2.24 24.26
CA VAL A 31 22.51 2.58 24.27
C VAL A 31 22.14 3.49 23.10
N ILE A 32 22.98 4.48 22.77
CA ILE A 32 22.74 5.37 21.62
C ILE A 32 22.74 4.58 20.30
N VAL A 33 23.70 3.68 20.12
CA VAL A 33 23.77 2.81 18.93
C VAL A 33 22.53 1.91 18.85
N LEU A 34 22.12 1.30 19.96
CA LEU A 34 20.93 0.46 20.00
C LEU A 34 19.65 1.26 19.68
N CYS A 35 19.54 2.49 20.17
CA CYS A 35 18.41 3.38 19.88
C CYS A 35 18.36 3.74 18.39
N ALA A 36 19.51 4.05 17.78
CA ALA A 36 19.62 4.34 16.36
C ALA A 36 19.25 3.14 15.49
N LEU A 37 19.70 1.93 15.86
CA LEU A 37 19.34 0.70 15.15
C LEU A 37 17.85 0.40 15.25
N ASN A 38 17.25 0.53 16.44
CA ASN A 38 15.80 0.35 16.60
C ASN A 38 15.03 1.34 15.74
N PHE A 39 15.41 2.62 15.77
CA PHE A 39 14.78 3.64 14.93
C PHE A 39 14.91 3.33 13.44
N TYR A 40 16.09 2.87 13.00
CA TYR A 40 16.32 2.46 11.62
C TYR A 40 15.42 1.28 11.21
N THR A 41 15.31 0.26 12.05
CA THR A 41 14.45 -0.91 11.78
C THR A 41 12.97 -0.57 11.76
N LEU A 42 12.51 0.34 12.63
CA LEU A 42 11.12 0.81 12.64
C LEU A 42 10.77 1.55 11.33
N LEU A 43 11.70 2.35 10.81
CA LEU A 43 11.50 3.13 9.58
C LEU A 43 11.54 2.31 8.29
N HIS A 44 12.15 1.13 8.29
CA HIS A 44 12.33 0.29 7.10
C HIS A 44 11.61 -1.06 7.22
N LYS A 45 10.69 -1.19 8.16
CA LYS A 45 9.90 -2.40 8.33
C LYS A 45 9.08 -2.65 7.05
N GLN A 46 9.36 -3.79 6.41
CA GLN A 46 8.61 -4.31 5.27
C GLN A 46 8.10 -5.70 5.64
N VAL A 47 6.85 -5.98 5.31
CA VAL A 47 6.23 -7.29 5.47
C VAL A 47 6.20 -7.95 4.11
N HIS A 48 6.83 -9.11 4.01
CA HIS A 48 6.76 -9.95 2.82
C HIS A 48 5.60 -10.95 2.99
N TRP A 49 4.69 -10.98 2.03
CA TRP A 49 3.58 -11.91 2.01
C TRP A 49 3.60 -12.69 0.70
N LEU A 50 3.46 -14.00 0.81
CA LEU A 50 3.33 -14.93 -0.31
C LEU A 50 1.90 -15.47 -0.28
N PRO A 51 0.95 -14.86 -1.01
CA PRO A 51 -0.35 -15.48 -1.14
C PRO A 51 -0.21 -16.83 -1.84
N VAL A 52 -1.02 -17.77 -1.39
CA VAL A 52 -1.18 -19.05 -2.07
C VAL A 52 -1.72 -18.75 -3.47
N CYS A 53 -1.04 -19.24 -4.50
CA CYS A 53 -1.41 -19.16 -5.93
C CYS A 53 -0.89 -17.97 -6.77
N THR A 54 -0.05 -17.08 -6.26
CA THR A 54 0.68 -16.11 -7.10
C THR A 54 2.17 -16.46 -7.16
N GLY A 55 2.75 -16.63 -8.34
CA GLY A 55 4.18 -16.90 -8.52
C GLY A 55 5.11 -15.72 -8.17
N SER A 56 4.57 -14.64 -7.62
CA SER A 56 5.25 -13.39 -7.30
C SER A 56 5.23 -13.10 -5.81
N GLU A 57 6.33 -12.56 -5.29
CA GLU A 57 6.43 -12.11 -3.90
C GLU A 57 5.81 -10.72 -3.73
N PHE A 58 5.06 -10.51 -2.65
CA PHE A 58 4.57 -9.19 -2.27
C PHE A 58 5.37 -8.63 -1.11
N SER A 59 5.76 -7.36 -1.21
CA SER A 59 6.29 -6.61 -0.08
C SER A 59 5.44 -5.36 0.14
N ILE A 60 5.06 -5.13 1.39
CA ILE A 60 4.33 -3.94 1.82
C ILE A 60 5.05 -3.39 3.03
N GLY A 61 5.49 -2.15 2.95
CA GLY A 61 6.08 -1.40 4.05
C GLY A 61 5.53 0.01 4.13
N ASP A 62 5.90 0.70 5.21
CA ASP A 62 5.40 2.04 5.48
C ASP A 62 5.83 3.06 4.41
N LYS A 63 7.02 2.85 3.82
CA LYS A 63 7.62 3.74 2.81
C LYS A 63 7.53 3.25 1.37
N GLY A 64 7.09 2.03 1.14
CA GLY A 64 7.10 1.45 -0.20
C GLY A 64 6.51 0.05 -0.25
N TYR A 65 6.29 -0.42 -1.46
CA TYR A 65 5.65 -1.70 -1.74
C TYR A 65 6.20 -2.27 -3.05
N SER A 66 6.01 -3.57 -3.26
CA SER A 66 6.46 -4.23 -4.49
C SER A 66 5.61 -3.85 -5.72
N PRO A 67 6.19 -3.81 -6.92
CA PRO A 67 5.44 -3.60 -8.16
C PRO A 67 4.28 -4.59 -8.33
N GLU A 68 4.47 -5.83 -7.89
CA GLU A 68 3.50 -6.91 -8.02
C GLU A 68 2.28 -6.66 -7.12
N TYR A 69 2.48 -6.07 -5.93
CA TYR A 69 1.38 -5.62 -5.08
C TYR A 69 0.56 -4.53 -5.76
N LEU A 70 1.20 -3.53 -6.37
CA LEU A 70 0.49 -2.48 -7.13
C LEU A 70 -0.27 -3.07 -8.32
N LYS A 71 0.29 -4.09 -8.98
CA LYS A 71 -0.35 -4.77 -10.11
C LYS A 71 -1.62 -5.48 -9.67
N GLU A 72 -1.58 -6.20 -8.56
CA GLU A 72 -2.76 -6.88 -8.02
C GLU A 72 -3.82 -5.87 -7.55
N MET A 73 -3.40 -4.80 -6.86
CA MET A 73 -4.33 -3.73 -6.45
C MET A 73 -4.99 -3.06 -7.65
N THR A 74 -4.26 -2.85 -8.74
CA THR A 74 -4.79 -2.34 -10.02
C THR A 74 -5.84 -3.29 -10.59
N GLN A 75 -5.53 -4.58 -10.66
CA GLN A 75 -6.48 -5.61 -11.13
C GLN A 75 -7.72 -5.68 -10.25
N LYS A 76 -7.55 -5.65 -8.93
CA LYS A 76 -8.65 -5.71 -7.97
C LYS A 76 -9.58 -4.51 -8.08
N ALA A 77 -9.01 -3.30 -8.17
CA ALA A 77 -9.80 -2.08 -8.34
C ALA A 77 -10.57 -2.09 -9.66
N ALA A 78 -9.96 -2.53 -10.76
CA ALA A 78 -10.61 -2.67 -12.05
C ALA A 78 -11.73 -3.72 -12.02
N ASP A 79 -11.48 -4.89 -11.42
CA ASP A 79 -12.48 -5.94 -11.26
C ASP A 79 -13.71 -5.42 -10.48
N LEU A 80 -13.50 -4.84 -9.29
CA LEU A 80 -14.58 -4.27 -8.47
C LEU A 80 -15.40 -3.20 -9.20
N ARG A 81 -14.76 -2.43 -10.08
CA ARG A 81 -15.37 -1.32 -10.81
C ARG A 81 -16.11 -1.74 -12.08
N LEU A 82 -15.58 -2.71 -12.82
CA LEU A 82 -15.96 -3.00 -14.21
C LEU A 82 -16.66 -4.34 -14.40
N THR A 83 -16.47 -5.29 -13.49
CA THR A 83 -17.19 -6.56 -13.47
C THR A 83 -18.32 -6.41 -12.47
N TYR A 84 -19.58 -6.61 -12.87
CA TYR A 84 -20.76 -6.57 -11.97
C TYR A 84 -22.01 -7.05 -12.73
N ASN A 85 -23.05 -7.35 -11.97
CA ASN A 85 -24.42 -7.51 -12.44
C ASN A 85 -25.36 -6.83 -11.42
N PRO A 86 -26.68 -6.77 -11.66
CA PRO A 86 -27.59 -6.10 -10.74
C PRO A 86 -27.64 -6.71 -9.33
N GLU A 87 -27.28 -7.98 -9.18
CA GLU A 87 -27.26 -8.66 -7.88
C GLU A 87 -25.98 -8.38 -7.08
N THR A 88 -24.86 -8.12 -7.75
CA THR A 88 -23.53 -8.00 -7.13
C THR A 88 -23.03 -6.57 -7.02
N ILE A 89 -23.60 -5.63 -7.77
CA ILE A 89 -23.07 -4.26 -7.87
C ILE A 89 -22.96 -3.55 -6.52
N ASP A 90 -23.94 -3.72 -5.63
CA ASP A 90 -23.93 -3.09 -4.30
C ASP A 90 -22.74 -3.55 -3.47
N ALA A 91 -22.53 -4.87 -3.38
CA ALA A 91 -21.42 -5.44 -2.63
C ALA A 91 -20.07 -5.01 -3.23
N ARG A 92 -19.96 -4.99 -4.56
CA ARG A 92 -18.72 -4.64 -5.25
C ARG A 92 -18.37 -3.16 -5.09
N TYR A 93 -19.34 -2.26 -5.20
CA TYR A 93 -19.11 -0.83 -5.00
C TYR A 93 -18.89 -0.48 -3.54
N THR A 94 -19.49 -1.23 -2.60
CA THR A 94 -19.18 -1.12 -1.18
C THR A 94 -17.72 -1.49 -0.92
N MET A 95 -17.24 -2.62 -1.45
CA MET A 95 -15.82 -2.99 -1.34
C MET A 95 -14.88 -1.97 -1.99
N LEU A 96 -15.24 -1.43 -3.16
CA LEU A 96 -14.47 -0.38 -3.83
C LEU A 96 -14.37 0.88 -2.96
N SER A 97 -15.44 1.22 -2.24
CA SER A 97 -15.48 2.40 -1.36
C SER A 97 -14.51 2.32 -0.19
N HIS A 98 -14.19 1.12 0.30
CA HIS A 98 -13.18 0.93 1.34
C HIS A 98 -11.75 1.23 0.86
N LEU A 99 -11.51 1.24 -0.45
CA LEU A 99 -10.21 1.62 -1.01
C LEU A 99 -10.07 3.15 -1.19
N ILE A 100 -11.17 3.91 -1.07
CA ILE A 100 -11.20 5.33 -1.39
C ILE A 100 -10.99 6.12 -0.10
N PRO A 101 -10.07 7.10 -0.06
CA PRO A 101 -9.84 7.89 1.14
C PRO A 101 -11.01 8.86 1.34
N ALA A 102 -11.29 9.23 2.59
CA ALA A 102 -12.44 10.06 2.98
C ALA A 102 -12.60 11.34 2.14
N LYS A 103 -11.48 11.96 1.74
CA LYS A 103 -11.44 13.17 0.88
C LYS A 103 -12.17 13.00 -0.46
N TYR A 104 -12.17 11.82 -1.06
CA TYR A 104 -12.79 11.54 -2.37
C TYR A 104 -14.09 10.72 -2.25
N GLN A 105 -14.53 10.40 -1.04
CA GLN A 105 -15.64 9.50 -0.82
C GLN A 105 -16.98 10.08 -1.29
N GLU A 106 -17.21 11.39 -1.12
CA GLU A 106 -18.45 12.05 -1.57
C GLU A 106 -18.57 12.08 -3.11
N SER A 107 -17.50 12.40 -3.83
CA SER A 107 -17.54 12.44 -5.29
C SER A 107 -17.71 11.05 -5.89
N PHE A 108 -17.03 10.05 -5.34
CA PHE A 108 -17.18 8.66 -5.77
C PHE A 108 -18.56 8.10 -5.46
N SER A 109 -19.08 8.31 -4.24
CA SER A 109 -20.41 7.80 -3.86
C SER A 109 -21.50 8.29 -4.80
N LYS A 110 -21.53 9.60 -5.12
CA LYS A 110 -22.50 10.17 -6.08
C LYS A 110 -22.41 9.50 -7.46
N LEU A 111 -21.20 9.28 -7.97
CA LEU A 111 -20.99 8.61 -9.26
C LEU A 111 -21.44 7.14 -9.22
N LEU A 112 -21.05 6.41 -8.17
CA LEU A 112 -21.37 5.00 -7.99
C LEU A 112 -22.87 4.76 -7.73
N ASP A 113 -23.56 5.69 -7.04
CA ASP A 113 -25.01 5.65 -6.82
C ASP A 113 -25.79 5.83 -8.14
N ALA A 114 -25.36 6.76 -9.00
CA ALA A 114 -25.98 6.99 -10.30
C ALA A 114 -25.82 5.77 -11.23
N GLU A 115 -24.65 5.14 -11.19
CA GLU A 115 -24.38 3.91 -11.94
C GLU A 115 -25.19 2.73 -11.40
N ARG A 116 -25.30 2.56 -10.08
CA ARG A 116 -26.14 1.54 -9.45
C ARG A 116 -27.58 1.61 -9.95
N LYS A 117 -28.19 2.80 -9.90
CA LYS A 117 -29.55 3.01 -10.43
C LYS A 117 -29.67 2.57 -11.89
N THR A 118 -28.75 3.01 -12.73
CA THR A 118 -28.75 2.64 -14.16
C THR A 118 -28.64 1.13 -14.37
N VAL A 119 -27.84 0.46 -13.55
CA VAL A 119 -27.61 -0.99 -13.64
C VAL A 119 -28.86 -1.78 -13.25
N HIS A 120 -29.57 -1.37 -12.20
CA HIS A 120 -30.84 -1.98 -11.82
C HIS A 120 -31.94 -1.69 -12.85
N ASP A 121 -32.09 -0.43 -13.26
CA ASP A 121 -33.15 0.00 -14.17
C ASP A 121 -33.05 -0.69 -15.54
N LYS A 122 -31.83 -0.86 -16.05
CA LYS A 122 -31.56 -1.41 -17.39
C LYS A 122 -31.12 -2.87 -17.38
N ASN A 123 -31.13 -3.52 -16.21
CA ASN A 123 -30.64 -4.89 -16.02
C ASN A 123 -29.27 -5.12 -16.69
N VAL A 124 -28.30 -4.27 -16.35
CA VAL A 124 -26.97 -4.27 -16.98
C VAL A 124 -26.04 -5.25 -16.29
N SER A 125 -25.39 -6.10 -17.08
CA SER A 125 -24.26 -6.89 -16.60
C SER A 125 -23.00 -6.50 -17.35
N SER A 126 -21.86 -6.53 -16.68
CA SER A 126 -20.57 -6.13 -17.19
C SER A 126 -19.52 -7.12 -16.71
N VAL A 127 -18.63 -7.54 -17.59
CA VAL A 127 -17.46 -8.37 -17.26
C VAL A 127 -16.26 -7.81 -17.99
N PHE A 128 -15.17 -7.58 -17.27
CA PHE A 128 -13.93 -7.09 -17.84
C PHE A 128 -12.87 -8.18 -17.79
N TYR A 129 -12.41 -8.62 -18.96
CA TYR A 129 -11.33 -9.58 -19.10
C TYR A 129 -10.03 -8.82 -19.33
N ALA A 130 -9.23 -8.71 -18.26
CA ALA A 130 -7.93 -8.06 -18.31
C ALA A 130 -6.95 -8.89 -19.16
N GLU A 131 -6.30 -8.24 -20.13
CA GLU A 131 -5.31 -8.85 -21.02
C GLU A 131 -3.89 -8.50 -20.57
N LYS A 132 -3.66 -7.23 -20.22
CA LYS A 132 -2.36 -6.75 -19.78
C LYS A 132 -2.49 -5.71 -18.67
N VAL A 133 -1.52 -5.75 -17.76
CA VAL A 133 -1.41 -4.81 -16.65
C VAL A 133 0.03 -4.34 -16.56
N SER A 134 0.24 -3.03 -16.65
CA SER A 134 1.52 -2.37 -16.40
C SER A 134 1.40 -1.45 -15.19
N VAL A 135 2.49 -1.29 -14.46
CA VAL A 135 2.51 -0.49 -13.23
C VAL A 135 3.75 0.39 -13.17
N ASP A 136 3.58 1.57 -12.59
CA ASP A 136 4.63 2.53 -12.29
C ASP A 136 4.56 2.85 -10.80
N VAL A 137 5.46 2.23 -10.03
CA VAL A 137 5.56 2.42 -8.57
C VAL A 137 5.97 3.85 -8.22
N THR A 138 6.76 4.52 -9.06
CA THR A 138 7.20 5.89 -8.78
C THR A 138 6.06 6.89 -8.84
N LYS A 139 5.05 6.62 -9.68
CA LYS A 139 3.85 7.44 -9.84
C LYS A 139 2.64 6.89 -9.09
N ASN A 140 2.78 5.78 -8.36
CA ASN A 140 1.67 5.06 -7.73
C ASN A 140 0.52 4.77 -8.72
N GLN A 141 0.85 4.36 -9.93
CA GLN A 141 -0.11 4.27 -11.04
C GLN A 141 -0.10 2.88 -11.67
N GLY A 142 -1.28 2.33 -11.93
CA GLY A 142 -1.47 1.15 -12.78
C GLY A 142 -2.16 1.52 -14.09
N GLN A 143 -1.85 0.78 -15.14
CA GLN A 143 -2.63 0.76 -16.38
C GLN A 143 -3.05 -0.67 -16.66
N ILE A 144 -4.31 -0.82 -17.05
CA ILE A 144 -4.92 -2.11 -17.35
C ILE A 144 -5.69 -2.02 -18.66
N GLU A 145 -5.41 -2.94 -19.57
CA GLU A 145 -6.10 -3.05 -20.86
C GLU A 145 -6.76 -4.43 -20.99
N GLY A 146 -7.87 -4.48 -21.70
CA GLY A 146 -8.61 -5.72 -21.89
C GLY A 146 -9.95 -5.53 -22.58
N GLN A 147 -10.74 -6.60 -22.62
CA GLN A 147 -12.05 -6.63 -23.28
C GLN A 147 -13.18 -6.45 -22.29
N LEU A 148 -14.07 -5.50 -22.58
CA LEU A 148 -15.27 -5.24 -21.81
C LEU A 148 -16.48 -5.83 -22.53
N TYR A 149 -17.14 -6.79 -21.87
CA TYR A 149 -18.38 -7.40 -22.32
C TYR A 149 -19.52 -6.86 -21.49
N ARG A 150 -20.58 -6.41 -22.15
CA ARG A 150 -21.77 -5.88 -21.46
C ARG A 150 -23.05 -6.42 -22.06
N THR A 151 -24.05 -6.58 -21.21
CA THR A 151 -25.42 -6.85 -21.59
C THR A 151 -26.32 -5.75 -21.03
N SER A 152 -27.39 -5.40 -21.74
CA SER A 152 -28.41 -4.45 -21.28
C SER A 152 -29.78 -4.99 -21.70
N HIS A 153 -30.71 -5.11 -20.76
CA HIS A 153 -32.02 -5.75 -20.99
C HIS A 153 -31.90 -7.14 -21.64
N GLY A 154 -30.88 -7.91 -21.27
CA GLY A 154 -30.60 -9.24 -21.85
C GLY A 154 -29.97 -9.23 -23.25
N LEU A 155 -29.83 -8.07 -23.90
CA LEU A 155 -29.16 -7.94 -25.19
C LEU A 155 -27.65 -7.76 -24.99
N GLN A 156 -26.86 -8.58 -25.68
CA GLN A 156 -25.41 -8.47 -25.67
C GLN A 156 -24.94 -7.30 -26.55
N LEU A 157 -24.14 -6.42 -25.96
CA LEU A 157 -23.46 -5.35 -26.67
C LEU A 157 -22.18 -5.88 -27.33
N LYS A 158 -21.74 -5.22 -28.39
CA LYS A 158 -20.45 -5.55 -29.02
C LYS A 158 -19.32 -5.39 -27.99
N PRO A 159 -18.44 -6.39 -27.84
CA PRO A 159 -17.27 -6.28 -26.96
C PRO A 159 -16.42 -5.07 -27.36
N GLN A 160 -15.88 -4.37 -26.36
CA GLN A 160 -15.04 -3.20 -26.58
C GLN A 160 -13.69 -3.41 -25.90
N HIS A 161 -12.62 -3.20 -26.65
CA HIS A 161 -11.29 -3.11 -26.06
C HIS A 161 -11.16 -1.77 -25.33
N LYS A 162 -10.80 -1.80 -24.04
CA LYS A 162 -10.74 -0.64 -23.16
C LYS A 162 -9.45 -0.63 -22.38
N MET A 163 -8.92 0.57 -22.18
CA MET A 163 -7.74 0.82 -21.36
C MET A 163 -8.11 1.76 -20.22
N TYR A 164 -7.71 1.41 -18.99
CA TYR A 164 -7.95 2.21 -17.81
C TYR A 164 -6.64 2.56 -17.11
N ARG A 165 -6.53 3.80 -16.65
CA ARG A 165 -5.53 4.26 -15.69
C ARG A 165 -6.14 4.22 -14.30
N VAL A 166 -5.46 3.53 -13.39
CA VAL A 166 -5.80 3.47 -11.98
C VAL A 166 -4.73 4.23 -11.20
N GLN A 167 -5.13 5.33 -10.56
CA GLN A 167 -4.24 6.15 -9.76
C GLN A 167 -4.43 5.84 -8.28
N PHE A 168 -3.33 5.63 -7.58
CA PHE A 168 -3.30 5.44 -6.14
C PHE A 168 -2.52 6.55 -5.42
N SER A 169 -2.75 6.64 -4.12
CA SER A 169 -1.90 7.36 -3.18
C SER A 169 -1.41 6.38 -2.11
N HIS A 170 -0.14 6.47 -1.76
CA HIS A 170 0.45 5.66 -0.69
C HIS A 170 0.63 6.53 0.55
N GLN A 171 -0.03 6.14 1.64
CA GLN A 171 0.06 6.84 2.92
C GLN A 171 0.06 5.82 4.06
N SER A 172 1.07 5.88 4.92
CA SER A 172 1.20 5.03 6.11
C SER A 172 1.09 3.52 5.82
N GLY A 173 1.75 3.05 4.77
CA GLY A 173 1.72 1.64 4.36
C GLY A 173 0.44 1.19 3.63
N LEU A 174 -0.54 2.06 3.42
CA LEU A 174 -1.79 1.74 2.70
C LEU A 174 -1.84 2.40 1.32
N LEU A 175 -2.30 1.64 0.32
CA LEU A 175 -2.63 2.15 -1.01
C LEU A 175 -4.11 2.51 -1.07
N ASN A 176 -4.38 3.80 -1.24
CA ASN A 176 -5.72 4.34 -1.40
C ASN A 176 -5.98 4.67 -2.86
N LEU A 177 -7.15 4.29 -3.36
CA LEU A 177 -7.61 4.57 -4.71
C LEU A 177 -7.99 6.05 -4.84
N VAL A 178 -7.37 6.74 -5.80
CA VAL A 178 -7.62 8.16 -6.08
C VAL A 178 -8.52 8.33 -7.28
N SER A 179 -8.27 7.58 -8.37
CA SER A 179 -9.11 7.64 -9.57
C SER A 179 -9.00 6.39 -10.43
N ILE A 180 -10.07 6.11 -11.18
CA ILE A 180 -10.08 5.14 -12.28
C ILE A 180 -10.58 5.90 -13.51
N GLN A 181 -9.75 6.02 -14.54
CA GLN A 181 -10.05 6.82 -15.72
C GLN A 181 -9.84 5.98 -16.98
N GLU A 182 -10.79 6.05 -17.91
CA GLU A 182 -10.64 5.44 -19.22
C GLU A 182 -9.68 6.27 -20.07
N ILE A 183 -8.68 5.61 -20.67
CA ILE A 183 -7.75 6.22 -21.61
C ILE A 183 -8.24 5.87 -23.01
N HIS A 184 -8.52 6.89 -23.82
CA HIS A 184 -8.77 6.72 -25.24
C HIS A 184 -7.43 6.84 -25.97
N HIS A 185 -7.12 5.90 -26.87
CA HIS A 185 -6.09 6.16 -27.88
C HIS A 185 -6.73 7.10 -28.89
N ASP A 186 -6.18 8.32 -28.99
CA ASP A 186 -6.40 9.20 -30.14
C ASP A 186 -5.73 8.61 -31.39
#